data_AF-O81051-F1
#
_entry.id   AF-O81051-F1
#
_cell.length_a   1.000
_cell.length_b   1.000
_cell.length_c   1.000
_cell.angle_alpha   90.00
_cell.angle_beta   90.00
_cell.angle_gamma   90.00
#
_symmetry.space_group_name_H-M   'P 1'
#
loop_
_entity.id
_entity.type
_entity.pdbx_description
1 polymer ?
#
loop_
_entity_poly.entity_id
_entity_poly.type
_entity_poly.pdbx_seq_one_letter_code
_entity_poly.pdbx_strand_id
1 'polypeptide(L)'
;MSSMNANAENSESKPKSGNDPLDHEGGDSSAASEDPNKSKTVSSDDDLSETNKEKEEEDCEECWLSRYLKKGDCKDAFIEVDHCREVKDDGTNCRDARLKLITCMYTNVDYYGPFLAMQKEMRTQSLKELEQGEEAAAAAKKKEEEEETKGK
;
A
#
# COMPACT_ATOMS: atom_id res chain seq x y z
N MET A 1 -34.25 -5.21 -25.31
CA MET A 1 -33.56 -4.76 -26.53
C MET A 1 -32.86 -3.46 -26.21
N SER A 2 -31.56 -3.51 -25.90
CA SER A 2 -30.66 -2.35 -25.84
C SER A 2 -29.27 -2.86 -26.26
N SER A 3 -28.59 -2.12 -27.14
CA SER A 3 -27.35 -2.55 -27.79
C SER A 3 -26.34 -1.41 -27.85
N MET A 4 -25.05 -1.78 -27.93
CA MET A 4 -23.91 -0.94 -28.35
C MET A 4 -23.52 0.18 -27.35
N ASN A 5 -22.24 0.42 -27.05
CA ASN A 5 -21.11 0.54 -27.98
C ASN A 5 -19.77 0.09 -27.38
N ALA A 6 -18.86 -0.33 -28.24
CA ALA A 6 -17.41 -0.31 -28.00
C ALA A 6 -16.81 0.93 -28.69
N ASN A 7 -15.68 1.44 -28.20
CA ASN A 7 -14.96 2.54 -28.85
C ASN A 7 -13.45 2.22 -28.94
N ALA A 8 -12.78 2.83 -29.91
CA ALA A 8 -11.59 2.27 -30.57
C ALA A 8 -10.26 2.94 -30.17
N GLU A 9 -9.19 2.37 -30.73
CA GLU A 9 -7.79 2.77 -30.60
C GLU A 9 -7.49 4.20 -31.07
N ASN A 10 -6.38 4.76 -30.58
CA ASN A 10 -5.74 5.94 -31.16
C ASN A 10 -4.25 5.65 -31.42
N SER A 11 -3.70 6.22 -32.50
CA SER A 11 -2.34 5.96 -33.01
C SER A 11 -1.62 7.27 -33.38
N GLU A 12 -0.35 7.15 -33.79
CA GLU A 12 0.55 8.24 -34.24
C GLU A 12 1.17 9.08 -33.08
N SER A 13 2.46 9.44 -33.06
CA SER A 13 3.31 9.87 -34.18
C SER A 13 4.83 9.58 -33.99
N LYS A 14 5.57 9.52 -35.11
CA LYS A 14 7.06 9.60 -35.27
C LYS A 14 7.37 11.02 -35.88
N PRO A 15 8.61 11.55 -36.18
CA PRO A 15 9.90 10.85 -36.31
C PRO A 15 11.25 11.63 -36.10
N LYS A 16 12.37 10.94 -36.42
CA LYS A 16 13.66 11.41 -37.03
C LYS A 16 14.67 12.29 -36.24
N SER A 17 15.79 11.66 -35.88
CA SER A 17 17.18 12.01 -36.26
C SER A 17 18.03 10.71 -36.14
N GLY A 18 19.33 10.59 -36.45
CA GLY A 18 20.36 11.45 -37.07
C GLY A 18 21.74 10.73 -36.97
N ASN A 19 22.72 10.97 -37.87
CA ASN A 19 24.05 10.30 -37.82
C ASN A 19 25.24 11.29 -37.74
N ASP A 20 26.29 10.83 -37.06
CA ASP A 20 27.76 11.08 -37.07
C ASP A 20 28.46 11.83 -38.24
N PRO A 21 29.79 12.14 -38.15
CA PRO A 21 30.57 12.76 -37.06
C PRO A 21 31.65 13.76 -37.61
N LEU A 22 32.55 14.33 -36.77
CA LEU A 22 34.02 14.48 -37.00
C LEU A 22 34.72 15.48 -36.03
N ASP A 23 36.04 15.28 -35.84
CA ASP A 23 37.08 16.18 -35.26
C ASP A 23 36.97 16.53 -33.74
N HIS A 24 38.04 16.76 -32.95
CA HIS A 24 39.48 16.87 -33.22
C HIS A 24 40.34 16.49 -31.97
N GLU A 25 41.57 16.01 -32.20
CA GLU A 25 42.78 16.00 -31.32
C GLU A 25 42.80 15.41 -29.89
N GLY A 26 44.02 15.07 -29.46
CA GLY A 26 44.37 14.61 -28.11
C GLY A 26 45.86 14.83 -27.78
N GLY A 27 46.28 14.42 -26.57
CA GLY A 27 47.61 14.66 -26.00
C GLY A 27 47.61 15.84 -24.99
N ASP A 28 48.43 15.87 -23.94
CA ASP A 28 49.37 14.87 -23.41
C ASP A 28 49.62 15.11 -21.90
N SER A 29 49.96 14.05 -21.16
CA SER A 29 50.72 14.01 -19.88
C SER A 29 50.61 15.10 -18.77
N SER A 30 50.11 14.63 -17.61
CA SER A 30 50.90 14.41 -16.37
C SER A 30 51.18 15.52 -15.32
N ALA A 31 50.88 15.12 -14.06
CA ALA A 31 51.57 15.41 -12.78
C ALA A 31 51.40 16.74 -12.00
N ALA A 32 51.42 16.56 -10.66
CA ALA A 32 51.59 17.53 -9.57
C ALA A 32 50.44 18.55 -9.34
N SER A 33 49.66 18.42 -8.26
CA SER A 33 49.93 18.85 -6.87
C SER A 33 49.75 20.36 -6.63
N GLU A 34 48.71 20.75 -5.88
CA GLU A 34 48.73 21.80 -4.82
C GLU A 34 47.32 21.98 -4.17
N ASP A 35 47.30 22.52 -2.95
CA ASP A 35 46.17 22.55 -1.98
C ASP A 35 46.03 24.00 -1.43
N PRO A 36 45.14 24.34 -0.47
CA PRO A 36 43.67 24.34 -0.46
C PRO A 36 43.03 25.76 -0.55
N ASN A 37 41.69 25.81 -0.58
CA ASN A 37 40.83 26.83 0.07
C ASN A 37 40.87 28.30 -0.45
N LYS A 38 39.86 28.72 -1.24
CA LYS A 38 39.14 30.01 -1.04
C LYS A 38 37.83 30.19 -1.86
N SER A 39 36.69 30.14 -1.17
CA SER A 39 35.45 30.92 -1.36
C SER A 39 34.87 31.25 -2.77
N LYS A 40 33.68 30.70 -3.08
CA LYS A 40 32.40 31.34 -3.53
C LYS A 40 31.53 30.31 -4.28
N THR A 41 30.32 29.98 -3.80
CA THR A 41 29.00 30.60 -4.13
C THR A 41 28.47 30.18 -5.51
N VAL A 42 27.13 30.02 -5.63
CA VAL A 42 26.37 29.33 -6.71
C VAL A 42 26.31 27.82 -6.45
N SER A 43 25.22 27.21 -5.96
CA SER A 43 23.80 27.22 -6.37
C SER A 43 23.52 26.31 -7.56
N SER A 44 23.15 25.06 -7.27
CA SER A 44 22.33 24.18 -8.10
C SER A 44 21.64 23.17 -7.18
N ASP A 45 20.34 23.31 -7.02
CA ASP A 45 19.45 22.18 -6.79
C ASP A 45 19.59 21.24 -7.99
N ASP A 46 19.91 19.96 -7.77
CA ASP A 46 19.69 18.94 -8.79
C ASP A 46 19.57 17.54 -8.20
N ASP A 47 18.78 16.74 -8.90
CA ASP A 47 18.56 15.29 -8.75
C ASP A 47 18.14 14.73 -7.36
N LEU A 48 16.84 14.84 -7.10
CA LEU A 48 16.10 13.80 -6.37
C LEU A 48 16.24 12.47 -7.14
N SER A 49 17.21 11.65 -6.76
CA SER A 49 17.40 10.31 -7.33
C SER A 49 16.30 9.34 -6.88
N GLU A 50 15.07 9.54 -7.34
CA GLU A 50 13.99 8.55 -7.29
C GLU A 50 14.38 7.36 -8.17
N THR A 51 15.15 6.45 -7.57
CA THR A 51 15.56 5.20 -8.20
C THR A 51 14.36 4.26 -8.27
N ASN A 52 13.55 4.48 -9.30
CA ASN A 52 12.75 3.50 -10.03
C ASN A 52 12.19 2.34 -9.17
N LYS A 53 11.22 2.66 -8.32
CA LYS A 53 10.55 1.70 -7.43
C LYS A 53 9.37 0.99 -8.10
N GLU A 54 9.61 0.31 -9.22
CA GLU A 54 8.57 -0.42 -9.99
C GLU A 54 8.99 -1.86 -10.34
N LYS A 55 9.29 -2.66 -9.31
CA LYS A 55 9.23 -4.14 -9.39
C LYS A 55 9.06 -4.81 -8.03
N GLU A 56 7.94 -4.51 -7.35
CA GLU A 56 7.58 -5.07 -6.04
C GLU A 56 6.17 -5.69 -6.08
N GLU A 57 5.89 -6.48 -7.13
CA GLU A 57 4.72 -7.38 -7.24
C GLU A 57 5.22 -8.81 -7.57
N GLU A 58 4.50 -9.84 -7.09
CA GLU A 58 4.86 -11.27 -7.18
C GLU A 58 6.15 -11.71 -6.45
N ASP A 59 6.18 -11.65 -5.12
CA ASP A 59 6.19 -12.86 -4.26
C ASP A 59 6.26 -12.48 -2.77
N CYS A 60 5.10 -12.36 -2.12
CA CYS A 60 5.04 -12.35 -0.66
C CYS A 60 5.06 -13.80 -0.18
N GLU A 61 6.27 -14.40 -0.28
CA GLU A 61 6.62 -15.83 -0.22
C GLU A 61 5.93 -16.57 0.94
N GLU A 62 4.68 -16.97 0.69
CA GLU A 62 3.66 -17.31 1.66
C GLU A 62 3.68 -16.45 2.94
N CYS A 63 3.01 -15.29 2.90
CA CYS A 63 2.72 -14.43 4.05
C CYS A 63 2.53 -15.23 5.35
N TRP A 64 3.25 -14.84 6.41
CA TRP A 64 3.44 -15.65 7.63
C TRP A 64 2.13 -16.18 8.22
N LEU A 65 1.04 -15.41 8.10
CA LEU A 65 -0.28 -15.77 8.59
C LEU A 65 -0.90 -16.91 7.76
N SER A 66 -0.77 -16.87 6.43
CA SER A 66 -1.18 -17.96 5.54
C SER A 66 -0.42 -19.26 5.85
N ARG A 67 0.90 -19.15 6.07
CA ARG A 67 1.74 -20.29 6.50
C ARG A 67 1.31 -20.86 7.85
N TYR A 68 0.98 -20.00 8.80
CA TYR A 68 0.53 -20.37 10.15
C TYR A 68 -0.85 -21.08 10.12
N LEU A 69 -1.81 -20.54 9.36
CA LEU A 69 -3.15 -21.09 9.22
C LEU A 69 -3.16 -22.41 8.43
N LYS A 70 -2.31 -22.55 7.41
CA LYS A 70 -2.15 -23.81 6.64
C LYS A 70 -1.47 -24.94 7.43
N LYS A 71 -0.83 -24.66 8.56
CA LYS A 71 -0.10 -25.66 9.37
C LYS A 71 -0.97 -26.36 10.43
N GLY A 72 -2.03 -25.71 10.93
CA GLY A 72 -2.90 -26.27 11.96
C GLY A 72 -4.18 -26.91 11.42
N ASP A 73 -5.02 -27.42 12.33
CA ASP A 73 -6.22 -28.23 12.02
C ASP A 73 -7.32 -27.49 11.24
N CYS A 74 -7.19 -26.17 11.08
CA CYS A 74 -8.14 -25.31 10.38
C CYS A 74 -7.71 -24.97 8.96
N LYS A 75 -6.66 -25.64 8.44
CA LYS A 75 -6.15 -25.48 7.08
C LYS A 75 -7.27 -25.47 6.02
N ASP A 76 -8.18 -26.44 6.06
CA ASP A 76 -9.22 -26.58 5.02
C ASP A 76 -10.22 -25.42 5.07
N ALA A 77 -10.58 -24.96 6.28
CA ALA A 77 -11.42 -23.77 6.45
C ALA A 77 -10.69 -22.48 6.07
N PHE A 78 -9.37 -22.42 6.23
CA PHE A 78 -8.56 -21.30 5.73
C PHE A 78 -8.49 -21.30 4.20
N ILE A 79 -8.28 -22.45 3.55
CA ILE A 79 -8.30 -22.57 2.09
C ILE A 79 -9.66 -22.15 1.51
N GLU A 80 -10.76 -22.45 2.19
CA GLU A 80 -12.09 -21.98 1.80
C GLU A 80 -12.24 -20.46 1.87
N VAL A 81 -11.60 -19.81 2.85
CA VAL A 81 -11.52 -18.33 2.93
C VAL A 81 -10.59 -17.75 1.86
N ASP A 82 -9.42 -18.36 1.64
CA ASP A 82 -8.40 -17.95 0.66
C ASP A 82 -8.90 -18.06 -0.79
N HIS A 83 -9.73 -19.06 -1.08
CA HIS A 83 -10.42 -19.22 -2.37
C HIS A 83 -11.73 -18.43 -2.47
N CYS A 84 -12.27 -17.92 -1.36
CA CYS A 84 -13.40 -17.02 -1.40
C CYS A 84 -12.96 -15.64 -1.91
N ARG A 85 -13.05 -15.45 -3.22
CA ARG A 85 -12.94 -14.13 -3.82
C ARG A 85 -14.12 -13.29 -3.34
N GLU A 86 -13.82 -12.13 -2.76
CA GLU A 86 -14.79 -11.05 -2.59
C GLU A 86 -15.19 -10.54 -3.98
N VAL A 87 -16.16 -11.24 -4.59
CA VAL A 87 -16.90 -10.73 -5.74
C VAL A 87 -17.52 -9.40 -5.30
N LYS A 88 -17.54 -8.39 -6.18
CA LYS A 88 -18.05 -7.03 -5.88
C LYS A 88 -19.53 -6.96 -5.45
N ASP A 89 -20.21 -8.10 -5.37
CA ASP A 89 -21.55 -8.22 -4.83
C ASP A 89 -21.47 -8.56 -3.34
N ASP A 90 -22.04 -7.67 -2.52
CA ASP A 90 -22.39 -7.74 -1.09
C ASP A 90 -21.36 -8.17 -0.02
N GLY A 91 -20.24 -8.81 -0.35
CA GLY A 91 -19.25 -9.31 0.61
C GLY A 91 -19.75 -10.43 1.55
N THR A 92 -20.99 -10.90 1.39
CA THR A 92 -21.58 -11.96 2.22
C THR A 92 -21.04 -13.34 1.85
N ASN A 93 -20.59 -13.53 0.61
CA ASN A 93 -20.08 -14.79 0.07
C ASN A 93 -18.97 -15.44 0.94
N CYS A 94 -18.13 -14.63 1.60
CA CYS A 94 -17.05 -15.14 2.45
C CYS A 94 -17.39 -15.22 3.95
N ARG A 95 -18.61 -14.86 4.34
CA ARG A 95 -19.05 -14.84 5.74
C ARG A 95 -19.05 -16.22 6.36
N ASP A 96 -19.58 -17.21 5.67
CA ASP A 96 -19.76 -18.56 6.21
C ASP A 96 -18.42 -19.32 6.24
N ALA A 97 -17.58 -19.17 5.21
CA ALA A 97 -16.19 -19.63 5.21
C ALA A 97 -15.39 -19.02 6.37
N ARG A 98 -15.51 -17.70 6.59
CA ARG A 98 -14.83 -16.99 7.69
C ARG A 98 -15.37 -17.44 9.06
N LEU A 99 -16.67 -17.67 9.19
CA LEU A 99 -17.28 -18.21 10.42
C LEU A 99 -16.76 -19.63 10.71
N LYS A 100 -16.71 -20.51 9.70
CA LYS A 100 -16.16 -21.87 9.82
C LYS A 100 -14.70 -21.86 10.26
N LEU A 101 -13.87 -21.01 9.67
CA LEU A 101 -12.48 -20.80 10.10
C LEU A 101 -12.40 -20.37 11.57
N ILE A 102 -13.13 -19.31 11.95
CA ILE A 102 -13.14 -18.79 13.33
C ILE A 102 -13.61 -19.85 14.33
N THR A 103 -14.69 -20.59 14.03
CA THR A 103 -15.20 -21.67 14.88
C THR A 103 -14.19 -22.79 15.06
N CYS A 104 -13.47 -23.17 14.00
CA CYS A 104 -12.40 -24.15 14.08
C CYS A 104 -11.25 -23.66 14.98
N MET A 105 -10.86 -22.38 14.88
CA MET A 105 -9.80 -21.81 15.72
C MET A 105 -10.19 -21.77 17.20
N TYR A 106 -11.44 -21.42 17.52
CA TYR A 106 -11.99 -21.49 18.88
C TYR A 106 -12.21 -22.91 19.41
N THR A 107 -12.20 -23.92 18.54
CA THR A 107 -12.19 -25.34 18.96
C THR A 107 -10.77 -25.81 19.27
N ASN A 108 -9.77 -25.28 18.55
CA ASN A 108 -8.35 -25.67 18.65
C ASN A 108 -7.50 -24.56 19.31
N VAL A 109 -7.98 -24.05 20.44
CA VAL A 109 -7.37 -22.90 21.15
C VAL A 109 -5.93 -23.13 21.61
N ASP A 110 -5.50 -24.38 21.82
CA ASP A 110 -4.12 -24.69 22.22
C ASP A 110 -3.10 -24.30 21.15
N TYR A 111 -3.49 -24.36 19.87
CA TYR A 111 -2.66 -23.90 18.74
C TYR A 111 -2.96 -22.44 18.36
N TYR A 112 -4.25 -22.05 18.34
CA TYR A 112 -4.70 -20.74 17.84
C TYR A 112 -4.85 -19.63 18.90
N GLY A 113 -4.69 -19.94 20.18
CA GLY A 113 -4.87 -19.01 21.30
C GLY A 113 -4.11 -17.68 21.16
N PRO A 114 -2.81 -17.67 20.80
CA PRO A 114 -2.07 -16.43 20.58
C PRO A 114 -2.66 -15.54 19.47
N PHE A 115 -3.10 -16.13 18.36
CA PHE A 115 -3.74 -15.40 17.28
C PHE A 115 -5.12 -14.86 17.68
N LEU A 116 -5.92 -15.65 18.41
CA LEU A 116 -7.23 -15.23 18.90
C LEU A 116 -7.12 -14.09 19.93
N ALA A 117 -6.08 -14.08 20.77
CA ALA A 117 -5.78 -12.99 21.68
C ALA A 117 -5.43 -11.69 20.92
N MET A 118 -4.50 -11.77 19.96
CA MET A 118 -4.14 -10.65 19.09
C MET A 118 -5.34 -10.08 18.32
N GLN A 119 -6.19 -10.95 17.75
CA GLN A 119 -7.39 -10.52 17.03
C GLN A 119 -8.40 -9.82 17.97
N LYS A 120 -8.55 -10.30 19.21
CA LYS A 120 -9.41 -9.66 20.22
C LYS A 120 -8.89 -8.28 20.61
N GLU A 121 -7.58 -8.15 20.82
CA GLU A 121 -6.94 -6.88 21.17
C GLU A 121 -7.11 -5.86 20.04
N MET A 122 -6.78 -6.23 18.80
CA MET A 122 -6.95 -5.37 17.61
C MET A 122 -8.41 -4.91 17.44
N ARG A 123 -9.39 -5.82 17.62
CA ARG A 123 -10.81 -5.46 17.58
C ARG A 123 -11.20 -4.49 18.71
N THR A 124 -10.64 -4.66 19.90
CA THR A 124 -10.91 -3.79 21.06
C THR A 124 -10.30 -2.40 20.87
N GLN A 125 -9.10 -2.31 20.29
CA GLN A 125 -8.48 -1.04 19.92
C GLN A 125 -9.29 -0.30 18.86
N SER A 126 -9.68 -0.99 17.76
CA SER A 126 -10.50 -0.41 16.70
C SER A 126 -11.88 0.09 17.18
N LEU A 127 -12.54 -0.62 18.10
CA LEU A 127 -13.79 -0.15 18.71
C LEU A 127 -13.59 1.10 19.57
N LYS A 128 -12.48 1.18 20.31
CA LYS A 128 -12.13 2.36 21.13
C LYS A 128 -11.78 3.57 20.26
N GLU A 129 -11.09 3.38 19.14
CA GLU A 129 -10.79 4.45 18.18
C GLU A 129 -12.08 5.01 17.54
N LEU A 130 -13.04 4.13 17.23
CA LEU A 130 -14.36 4.54 16.74
C LEU A 130 -15.12 5.37 17.79
N GLU A 131 -15.20 4.90 19.04
CA GLU A 131 -15.84 5.60 20.16
C GLU A 131 -15.21 6.99 20.39
N GLN A 132 -13.87 7.08 20.40
CA GLN A 132 -13.15 8.35 20.52
C GLN A 132 -13.40 9.30 19.34
N GLY A 133 -13.55 8.77 18.12
CA GLY A 133 -13.92 9.54 16.93
C GLY A 133 -15.34 10.11 17.03
N GLU A 134 -16.30 9.31 17.52
CA GLU A 134 -17.68 9.75 17.75
C GLU A 134 -17.77 10.81 18.86
N GLU A 135 -17.05 10.63 19.98
CA GLU A 135 -16.95 11.63 21.04
C GLU A 135 -16.33 12.95 20.56
N ALA A 136 -15.23 12.89 19.80
CA ALA A 136 -14.58 14.06 19.23
C ALA A 136 -15.49 14.80 18.22
N ALA A 137 -16.20 14.06 17.37
CA ALA A 137 -17.16 14.64 16.43
C ALA A 137 -18.36 15.28 17.14
N ALA A 138 -18.86 14.68 18.23
CA ALA A 138 -19.92 15.27 19.05
C ALA A 138 -19.44 16.53 19.79
N ALA A 139 -18.19 16.53 20.28
CA ALA A 139 -17.60 17.70 20.92
C ALA A 139 -17.31 18.86 19.94
N ALA A 140 -16.95 18.55 18.69
CA ALA A 140 -16.77 19.54 17.63
C ALA A 140 -18.10 20.23 17.29
N LYS A 141 -19.16 19.45 17.01
CA LYS A 141 -20.50 19.98 16.70
C LYS A 141 -21.04 20.92 17.79
N LYS A 142 -20.86 20.56 19.07
CA LYS A 142 -21.26 21.43 20.20
C LYS A 142 -20.52 22.76 20.20
N LYS A 143 -19.24 22.79 19.82
CA LYS A 143 -18.48 24.05 19.72
C LYS A 143 -18.94 24.90 18.54
N GLU A 144 -19.26 24.29 17.41
CA GLU A 144 -19.84 24.98 16.24
C GLU A 144 -21.22 25.60 16.60
N GLU A 145 -22.09 24.86 17.30
CA GLU A 145 -23.38 25.35 17.80
C GLU A 145 -23.21 26.48 18.85
N GLU A 146 -22.25 26.38 19.77
CA GLU A 146 -21.92 27.43 20.75
C GLU A 146 -21.32 28.69 20.10
N GLU A 147 -20.58 28.56 19.00
CA GLU A 147 -20.02 29.71 18.27
C GLU A 147 -21.08 30.41 17.41
N GLU A 148 -21.94 29.66 16.70
CA GLU A 148 -23.04 30.21 15.91
C GLU A 148 -24.06 30.96 16.79
N THR A 149 -24.39 30.40 17.97
CA THR A 149 -25.34 31.04 18.90
C THR A 149 -24.81 32.29 19.60
N LYS A 150 -23.49 32.52 19.60
CA LYS A 150 -22.85 33.69 20.21
C LYS A 150 -22.49 34.80 19.21
N GLY A 151 -22.54 34.50 17.91
CA GLY A 151 -22.17 35.41 16.82
C GLY A 151 -23.32 36.28 16.25
N LYS A 152 -24.49 36.33 16.89
CA LYS A 152 -25.73 36.92 16.36
C LYS A 152 -26.45 37.80 17.36
#